data_AF-A0A849NJX2-F1
#
_entry.id   AF-A0A849NJX2-F1
#
_cell.length_a   1.000
_cell.length_b   1.000
_cell.length_c   1.000
_cell.angle_alpha   90.00
_cell.angle_beta   90.00
_cell.angle_gamma   90.00
#
_symmetry.space_group_name_H-M   'P 1'
#
loop_
_entity.id
_entity.type
_entity.pdbx_description
1 polymer ?
#
loop_
_entity_poly.entity_id
_entity_poly.type
_entity_poly.pdbx_seq_one_letter_code
_entity_poly.pdbx_strand_id
1 'polypeptide(L)'
;MTETIAVFIPIIGIIITGLVIVTWVYFRSKEKQMMIEKGMSYEQMVEFLKTKKSPYTMLKIGIVLIFFGFGLGIGLLIEEATMIGQWIPFLIFVFTGAGFVTAFYVADKLDKRDKMNIQ
;
A
#
# COMPACT_ATOMS: atom_id res chain seq x y z
N MET A 1 28.08 20.13 3.81
CA MET A 1 27.78 18.76 3.33
C MET A 1 26.31 18.38 3.52
N THR A 2 25.67 18.80 4.62
CA THR A 2 24.28 18.46 4.92
C THR A 2 23.25 19.06 3.95
N GLU A 3 23.47 20.29 3.46
CA GLU A 3 22.53 20.95 2.53
C GLU A 3 22.44 20.25 1.17
N THR A 4 23.56 19.71 0.68
CA THR A 4 23.58 18.95 -0.57
C THR A 4 22.69 17.71 -0.46
N ILE A 5 22.79 16.97 0.66
CA ILE A 5 22.00 15.76 0.91
C ILE A 5 20.49 16.09 0.97
N ALA A 6 20.11 17.22 1.55
CA ALA A 6 18.71 17.62 1.68
C ALA A 6 18.02 17.82 0.31
N VAL A 7 18.72 18.33 -0.69
CA VAL A 7 18.19 18.53 -2.06
C VAL A 7 18.04 17.22 -2.82
N PHE A 8 18.89 16.22 -2.54
CA PHE A 8 18.80 14.92 -3.20
C PHE A 8 17.60 14.08 -2.76
N ILE A 9 17.11 14.24 -1.53
CA ILE A 9 15.97 13.47 -1.01
C ILE A 9 14.70 13.61 -1.88
N PRO A 10 14.19 14.83 -2.19
CA PRO A 10 13.00 14.96 -3.03
C PRO A 10 13.24 14.49 -4.48
N ILE A 11 14.44 14.70 -5.03
CA ILE A 11 14.78 14.29 -6.40
C ILE A 11 14.75 12.76 -6.52
N ILE A 12 15.39 12.06 -5.59
CA ILE A 12 15.41 10.59 -5.55
C ILE A 12 13.98 10.05 -5.34
N GLY A 13 13.19 10.69 -4.46
CA GLY A 13 11.80 10.31 -4.23
C GLY A 13 10.93 10.36 -5.49
N ILE A 14 11.07 11.42 -6.30
CA ILE A 14 10.34 11.56 -7.57
C ILE A 14 10.79 10.48 -8.57
N ILE A 15 12.10 10.23 -8.70
CA ILE A 15 12.63 9.22 -9.63
C ILE A 15 12.12 7.82 -9.27
N ILE A 16 12.22 7.42 -8.00
CA ILE A 16 11.75 6.10 -7.55
C ILE A 16 10.25 5.95 -7.79
N THR A 17 9.46 6.96 -7.42
CA THR A 17 8.00 6.93 -7.61
C THR A 17 7.64 6.82 -9.09
N GLY A 18 8.29 7.61 -9.95
CA GLY A 18 8.11 7.56 -11.40
C GLY A 18 8.46 6.18 -11.97
N LEU A 19 9.58 5.59 -11.55
CA LEU A 19 10.01 4.27 -11.99
C LEU A 19 9.02 3.17 -11.60
N VAL A 20 8.50 3.20 -10.36
CA VAL A 20 7.47 2.26 -9.88
C VAL A 20 6.20 2.36 -10.71
N ILE A 21 5.72 3.59 -10.98
CA ILE A 21 4.51 3.82 -11.78
C ILE A 21 4.70 3.32 -13.21
N VAL A 22 5.82 3.68 -13.85
CA VAL A 22 6.13 3.26 -15.23
C VAL A 22 6.21 1.74 -15.30
N THR A 23 6.88 1.10 -14.34
CA THR A 23 7.00 -0.36 -14.27
C THR A 23 5.62 -1.02 -14.10
N TRP A 24 4.79 -0.48 -13.21
CA TRP A 24 3.42 -0.98 -13.00
C TRP A 24 2.55 -0.86 -14.26
N VAL A 25 2.60 0.28 -14.95
CA VAL A 25 1.88 0.49 -16.23
C VAL A 25 2.40 -0.44 -17.33
N TYR A 26 3.72 -0.64 -17.39
CA TYR A 26 4.35 -1.52 -18.37
C TYR A 26 3.87 -2.97 -18.20
N PHE A 27 3.92 -3.50 -16.96
CA PHE A 27 3.43 -4.86 -16.67
C PHE A 27 1.94 -5.02 -16.97
N ARG A 28 1.11 -4.04 -16.57
CA ARG A 28 -0.33 -4.02 -16.87
C ARG A 28 -0.63 -4.07 -18.37
N SER A 29 0.21 -3.43 -19.17
CA SER A 29 0.08 -3.41 -20.63
C SER A 29 0.53 -4.74 -21.26
N LYS A 30 1.60 -5.33 -20.76
CA LYS A 30 2.09 -6.65 -21.19
C LYS A 30 1.10 -7.77 -20.87
N GLU A 31 0.46 -7.74 -19.71
CA GLU A 31 -0.61 -8.69 -19.34
C GLU A 31 -1.72 -8.72 -20.40
N LYS A 32 -2.19 -7.54 -20.84
CA LYS A 32 -3.24 -7.42 -21.86
C LYS A 32 -2.79 -7.94 -23.23
N GLN A 33 -1.58 -7.61 -23.66
CA GLN A 33 -1.05 -8.08 -24.95
C GLN A 33 -0.92 -9.61 -24.98
N MET A 34 -0.43 -10.22 -23.90
CA MET A 34 -0.26 -11.67 -23.80
C MET A 34 -1.59 -12.44 -23.82
N MET A 35 -2.68 -11.83 -23.31
CA MET A 35 -4.03 -12.41 -23.40
C MET A 35 -4.58 -12.40 -24.83
N ILE A 36 -4.28 -11.34 -25.59
CA ILE A 36 -4.66 -11.21 -27.01
C ILE A 36 -3.88 -12.20 -27.87
N GLU A 37 -2.57 -12.34 -27.64
CA GLU A 37 -1.70 -13.29 -28.35
C GLU A 37 -2.12 -14.75 -28.14
N LYS A 38 -2.71 -15.07 -26.97
CA LYS A 38 -3.24 -16.41 -26.66
C LYS A 38 -4.63 -16.67 -27.25
N GLY A 39 -5.22 -15.73 -27.99
CA GLY A 39 -6.48 -15.91 -28.69
C GLY A 39 -7.72 -15.99 -27.79
N MET A 40 -7.67 -15.48 -26.56
CA MET A 40 -8.87 -15.41 -25.71
C MET A 40 -9.92 -14.47 -26.33
N SER A 41 -11.19 -14.88 -26.35
CA SER A 41 -12.28 -13.99 -26.78
C SER A 41 -12.39 -12.81 -25.82
N TYR A 42 -12.85 -11.67 -26.33
CA TYR A 42 -12.99 -10.43 -25.56
C TYR A 42 -13.89 -10.63 -24.34
N GLU A 43 -14.94 -11.47 -24.44
CA GLU A 43 -15.82 -11.82 -23.33
C GLU A 43 -15.06 -12.55 -22.20
N GLN A 44 -14.23 -13.55 -22.54
CA GLN A 44 -13.43 -14.29 -21.55
C GLN A 44 -12.37 -13.39 -20.90
N MET A 45 -11.81 -12.46 -21.66
CA MET A 45 -10.83 -11.50 -21.16
C MET A 45 -11.45 -10.51 -20.17
N VAL A 46 -12.68 -10.05 -20.44
CA VAL A 46 -13.46 -9.19 -19.52
C VAL A 46 -13.88 -9.96 -18.27
N GLU A 47 -14.19 -11.25 -18.38
CA GLU A 47 -14.52 -12.10 -17.24
C GLU A 47 -13.32 -12.39 -16.34
N PHE A 48 -12.12 -12.61 -16.90
CA PHE A 48 -10.87 -12.72 -16.14
C PHE A 48 -10.44 -11.38 -15.51
N LEU A 49 -10.64 -10.26 -16.22
CA LEU A 49 -10.34 -8.91 -15.73
C LEU A 49 -11.37 -8.39 -14.71
N LYS A 50 -12.56 -8.99 -14.63
CA LYS A 50 -13.43 -8.96 -13.44
C LYS A 50 -12.79 -9.76 -12.30
N THR A 51 -11.52 -9.52 -12.03
CA THR A 51 -10.88 -9.92 -10.79
C THR A 51 -11.75 -9.40 -9.65
N LYS A 52 -12.25 -10.34 -8.82
CA LYS A 52 -12.96 -10.06 -7.57
C LYS A 52 -12.21 -8.94 -6.84
N LYS A 53 -12.74 -7.70 -6.89
CA LYS A 53 -12.28 -6.65 -6.00
C LYS A 53 -12.54 -7.19 -4.59
N SER A 54 -11.48 -7.51 -3.85
CA SER A 54 -11.63 -7.89 -2.44
C SER A 54 -12.35 -6.72 -1.76
N PRO A 55 -13.58 -6.93 -1.23
CA PRO A 55 -14.39 -5.87 -0.65
C PRO A 55 -13.68 -5.20 0.54
N TYR A 56 -12.69 -5.90 1.11
CA TYR A 56 -11.92 -5.46 2.27
C TYR A 56 -10.74 -4.55 1.93
N THR A 57 -10.53 -4.18 0.66
CA THR A 57 -9.45 -3.23 0.30
C THR A 57 -9.61 -1.89 1.02
N MET A 58 -10.84 -1.39 1.14
CA MET A 58 -11.12 -0.15 1.84
C MET A 58 -10.92 -0.27 3.35
N LEU A 59 -11.25 -1.45 3.92
CA LEU A 59 -10.99 -1.76 5.33
C LEU A 59 -9.49 -1.79 5.64
N LYS A 60 -8.68 -2.40 4.76
CA LYS A 60 -7.22 -2.42 4.91
C LYS A 60 -6.65 -1.01 4.98
N ILE A 61 -7.09 -0.13 4.08
CA ILE A 61 -6.67 1.28 4.05
C ILE A 61 -7.09 1.99 5.34
N GLY A 62 -8.32 1.79 5.80
CA GLY A 62 -8.81 2.40 7.05
C GLY A 62 -8.00 2.00 8.28
N ILE A 63 -7.69 0.70 8.44
CA ILE A 63 -6.86 0.22 9.55
C ILE A 63 -5.46 0.85 9.49
N VAL A 64 -4.82 0.85 8.33
CA VAL A 64 -3.47 1.44 8.17
C VAL A 64 -3.48 2.94 8.49
N LEU A 65 -4.50 3.69 8.05
CA LEU A 65 -4.65 5.11 8.33
C LEU A 65 -4.81 5.41 9.83
N ILE A 66 -5.57 4.60 10.55
CA ILE A 66 -5.73 4.75 12.01
C ILE A 66 -4.37 4.59 12.69
N PHE A 67 -3.64 3.52 12.39
CA PHE A 67 -2.33 3.28 12.97
C PHE A 67 -1.30 4.36 12.58
N PHE A 68 -1.32 4.83 11.33
CA PHE A 68 -0.50 5.97 10.90
C PHE A 68 -0.82 7.24 11.72
N GLY A 69 -2.11 7.54 11.91
CA GLY A 69 -2.55 8.66 12.75
C GLY A 69 -2.09 8.54 14.20
N PHE A 70 -2.14 7.34 14.78
CA PHE A 70 -1.60 7.09 16.12
C PHE A 70 -0.08 7.24 16.17
N GLY A 71 0.65 6.71 15.20
CA GLY A 71 2.11 6.85 15.12
C GLY A 71 2.55 8.31 15.00
N LEU A 72 1.84 9.10 14.20
CA LEU A 72 2.06 10.55 14.10
C LEU A 72 1.70 11.27 15.40
N GLY A 73 0.49 11.05 15.91
CA GLY A 73 -0.01 11.76 17.09
C GLY A 73 0.85 11.50 18.33
N ILE A 74 1.17 10.23 18.61
CA ILE A 74 2.05 9.85 19.72
C ILE A 74 3.48 10.35 19.45
N GLY A 75 3.94 10.30 18.19
CA GLY A 75 5.25 10.81 17.79
C GLY A 75 5.45 12.29 18.10
N LEU A 76 4.45 13.12 17.80
CA LEU A 76 4.47 14.55 18.07
C LEU A 76 4.47 14.84 19.59
N LEU A 77 3.65 14.13 20.37
CA LEU A 77 3.59 14.31 21.82
C LEU A 77 4.91 13.92 22.51
N ILE A 78 5.56 12.85 22.04
CA ILE A 78 6.84 12.39 22.60
C ILE A 78 7.97 13.32 22.19
N GLU A 79 7.97 13.83 20.96
CA GLU A 79 8.94 14.83 20.52
C GLU A 79 8.85 16.09 21.38
N GLU A 80 7.64 16.59 21.67
CA GLU A 80 7.45 17.77 22.52
C GLU A 80 8.01 17.56 23.94
N ALA A 81 7.87 16.34 24.49
CA ALA A 81 8.37 16.01 25.82
C ALA A 81 9.89 15.75 25.87
N THR A 82 10.47 15.17 24.81
CA THR A 82 11.88 14.73 24.80
C THR A 82 12.81 15.65 24.02
N MET A 83 12.27 16.58 23.21
CA MET A 83 12.96 17.40 22.21
C MET A 83 13.83 16.60 21.22
N ILE A 84 13.54 15.31 21.02
CA ILE A 84 14.24 14.45 20.07
C ILE A 84 13.33 14.17 18.87
N GLY A 85 13.61 14.80 17.73
CA GLY A 85 12.80 14.68 16.51
C GLY A 85 12.84 13.30 15.82
N GLN A 86 13.71 12.38 16.28
CA GLN A 86 13.78 11.02 15.73
C GLN A 86 12.61 10.12 16.18
N TRP A 87 11.85 10.51 17.20
CA TRP A 87 10.69 9.75 17.67
C TRP A 87 9.55 9.73 16.66
N ILE A 88 9.32 10.83 15.92
CA ILE A 88 8.26 10.89 14.91
C ILE A 88 8.45 9.81 13.83
N PRO A 89 9.57 9.77 13.06
CA PRO A 89 9.72 8.77 12.01
C PRO A 89 9.71 7.35 12.57
N PHE A 90 10.33 7.12 13.74
CA PHE A 90 10.33 5.81 14.38
C PHE A 90 8.90 5.32 14.69
N LEU A 91 8.08 6.15 15.34
CA LEU A 91 6.73 5.77 15.75
C LEU A 91 5.80 5.62 14.55
N ILE A 92 5.91 6.47 13.53
CA ILE A 92 5.18 6.29 12.28
C ILE A 92 5.49 4.93 11.66
N PHE A 93 6.78 4.60 11.47
CA PHE A 93 7.14 3.32 10.85
C PHE A 93 6.69 2.11 11.68
N VAL A 94 6.84 2.15 13.01
CA VAL A 94 6.43 1.06 13.89
C VAL A 94 4.91 0.87 13.90
N PHE A 95 4.15 1.95 14.12
CA PHE A 95 2.69 1.86 14.19
C PHE A 95 2.09 1.56 12.82
N THR A 96 2.52 2.21 11.75
CA THR A 96 2.05 1.91 10.39
C THR A 96 2.40 0.48 9.98
N GLY A 97 3.60 0.00 10.32
CA GLY A 97 3.98 -1.41 10.12
C GLY A 97 3.03 -2.38 10.84
N ALA A 98 2.73 -2.13 12.11
CA ALA A 98 1.76 -2.89 12.88
C ALA A 98 0.34 -2.81 12.27
N GLY A 99 -0.04 -1.65 11.74
CA GLY A 99 -1.28 -1.42 11.02
C GLY A 99 -1.41 -2.29 9.77
N PHE A 100 -0.33 -2.42 8.97
CA PHE A 100 -0.31 -3.32 7.81
C PHE A 100 -0.49 -4.80 8.19
N VAL A 101 0.22 -5.27 9.22
CA VAL A 101 0.10 -6.66 9.70
C VAL A 101 -1.33 -6.93 10.18
N THR A 102 -1.89 -6.01 10.96
CA THR A 102 -3.26 -6.13 11.49
C THR A 102 -4.29 -6.09 10.36
N ALA A 103 -4.14 -5.16 9.41
CA ALA A 103 -5.01 -5.05 8.24
C ALA A 103 -5.01 -6.32 7.39
N PHE A 104 -3.84 -6.94 7.22
CA PHE A 104 -3.72 -8.20 6.49
C PHE A 104 -4.45 -9.33 7.21
N TYR A 105 -4.20 -9.51 8.50
CA TYR A 105 -4.81 -10.60 9.27
C TYR A 105 -6.33 -10.46 9.40
N VAL A 106 -6.83 -9.24 9.65
CA VAL A 106 -8.26 -8.95 9.72
C VAL A 106 -8.94 -9.21 8.39
N ALA A 107 -8.37 -8.72 7.30
CA ALA A 107 -8.96 -8.93 5.98
C ALA A 107 -8.94 -10.40 5.54
N ASP A 108 -7.84 -11.13 5.80
CA ASP A 108 -7.76 -12.56 5.49
C ASP A 108 -8.80 -13.38 6.30
N LYS A 109 -8.98 -13.03 7.58
CA LYS A 109 -10.00 -13.66 8.43
C LYS A 109 -11.42 -13.41 7.91
N LEU A 110 -11.71 -12.20 7.41
CA LEU A 110 -13.02 -11.84 6.86
C LEU A 110 -13.25 -12.50 5.48
N ASP A 111 -12.25 -12.48 4.60
CA ASP A 111 -12.30 -13.16 3.30
C ASP A 111 -12.56 -14.67 3.46
N LYS A 112 -11.98 -15.32 4.49
CA LYS A 112 -12.23 -16.73 4.80
C LYS A 112 -13.65 -16.97 5.30
N ARG A 113 -14.20 -16.08 6.14
CA ARG A 113 -15.57 -16.20 6.67
C ARG A 113 -16.62 -16.05 5.57
N ASP A 114 -16.47 -15.07 4.69
CA ASP A 114 -17.40 -14.89 3.57
C ASP A 114 -17.41 -16.11 2.65
N LYS A 115 -16.25 -16.70 2.37
CA LYS A 115 -16.19 -17.92 1.53
C LYS A 115 -16.90 -19.12 2.16
N MET A 116 -16.93 -19.24 3.48
CA MET A 116 -17.63 -20.31 4.19
C MET A 116 -19.15 -20.11 4.27
N ASN A 117 -19.64 -18.87 4.25
CA ASN A 117 -21.07 -18.56 4.29
C ASN A 117 -21.77 -18.65 2.92
N ILE A 118 -21.01 -18.78 1.83
CA ILE A 118 -21.53 -18.88 0.46
C ILE A 118 -21.48 -20.34 -0.07
N GLN A 119 -20.95 -21.29 0.73
CA GLN A 119 -21.10 -22.74 0.52
C GLN A 119 -22.31 -23.27 1.27
#